data_AF-A0A3C1FSW0-F1
#
_entry.id   AF-A0A3C1FSW0-F1
#
_cell.length_a   1.000
_cell.length_b   1.000
_cell.length_c   1.000
_cell.angle_alpha   90.00
_cell.angle_beta   90.00
_cell.angle_gamma   90.00
#
_symmetry.space_group_name_H-M   'P 1'
#
loop_
_entity.id
_entity.type
_entity.pdbx_description
1 polymer ?
#
loop_
_entity_poly.entity_id
_entity_poly.type
_entity_poly.pdbx_seq_one_letter_code
_entity_poly.pdbx_strand_id
1 'polypeptide(L)'
;MLWVKAHRETTGLKLGYFGASTGAAIAPESAAEFGNEIKAIVSRGGRPDLTEDALGKVVAPTLLIVRGRDDVVISLNKKALDVIKGLKGCRSWNEGMHHTVTCYAGDGIKKEESLSGSALVFLL
;
A
#
# COMPACT_ATOMS: atom_id res chain seq x y z
N MET A 1 10.39 -15.26 -1.09
CA MET A 1 9.80 -15.40 -2.45
C MET A 1 10.13 -16.73 -3.14
N LEU A 2 11.32 -17.31 -2.95
CA LEU A 2 11.77 -18.55 -3.61
C LEU A 2 10.80 -19.73 -3.45
N TRP A 3 10.15 -19.88 -2.28
CA TRP A 3 9.18 -20.94 -2.04
C TRP A 3 7.99 -20.88 -3.00
N VAL A 4 7.30 -19.73 -3.11
CA VAL A 4 6.12 -19.59 -4.00
C VAL A 4 6.50 -19.84 -5.46
N LYS A 5 7.70 -19.45 -5.89
CA LYS A 5 8.16 -19.67 -7.26
C LYS A 5 8.56 -21.12 -7.55
N ALA A 6 8.91 -21.90 -6.53
CA ALA A 6 9.31 -23.30 -6.71
C ALA A 6 8.11 -24.24 -6.96
N HIS A 7 6.87 -23.77 -6.74
CA HIS A 7 5.67 -24.60 -6.92
C HIS A 7 5.11 -24.45 -8.34
N ARG A 8 4.82 -25.58 -9.00
CA ARG A 8 4.24 -25.60 -10.36
C ARG A 8 2.86 -24.95 -10.44
N GLU A 9 2.10 -24.97 -9.35
CA GLU A 9 0.74 -24.40 -9.31
C GLU A 9 0.74 -22.86 -9.35
N THR A 10 1.85 -22.22 -9.01
CA THR A 10 1.96 -20.77 -8.81
C THR A 10 2.94 -20.09 -9.76
N THR A 11 3.64 -20.84 -10.63
CA THR A 11 4.74 -20.35 -11.48
C THR A 11 4.31 -19.36 -12.56
N GLY A 12 3.02 -19.31 -12.90
CA GLY A 12 2.44 -18.34 -13.85
C GLY A 12 1.70 -17.16 -13.20
N LEU A 13 1.59 -17.13 -11.87
CA LEU A 13 0.78 -16.12 -11.19
C LEU A 13 1.55 -14.81 -11.00
N LYS A 14 0.83 -13.69 -11.09
CA LYS A 14 1.36 -12.37 -10.74
C LYS A 14 1.50 -12.27 -9.23
N LEU A 15 2.71 -12.11 -8.74
CA LEU A 15 2.99 -11.98 -7.31
C LEU A 15 2.72 -10.55 -6.85
N GLY A 16 2.08 -10.42 -5.68
CA GLY A 16 1.90 -9.16 -4.99
C GLY A 16 2.14 -9.33 -3.50
N TYR A 17 2.43 -8.23 -2.82
CA TYR A 17 2.60 -8.22 -1.37
C TYR A 17 1.43 -7.54 -0.69
N PHE A 18 0.98 -8.17 0.38
CA PHE A 18 0.04 -7.60 1.33
C PHE A 18 0.72 -7.55 2.69
N GLY A 19 0.82 -6.35 3.28
CA GLY A 19 1.43 -6.12 4.58
C GLY A 19 0.46 -5.43 5.52
N ALA A 20 0.34 -5.90 6.76
CA ALA A 20 -0.45 -5.23 7.79
C ALA A 20 0.38 -5.04 9.06
N SER A 21 0.10 -3.97 9.81
CA SER A 21 0.87 -3.62 11.01
C SER A 21 2.37 -3.50 10.67
N THR A 22 3.27 -4.23 11.34
CA THR A 22 4.69 -4.29 11.00
C THR A 22 4.95 -4.71 9.55
N GLY A 23 4.15 -5.66 9.04
CA GLY A 23 4.28 -6.13 7.66
C GLY A 23 4.00 -5.05 6.62
N ALA A 24 3.32 -3.96 7.00
CA ALA A 24 3.02 -2.85 6.12
C ALA A 24 4.28 -2.03 5.73
N ALA A 25 5.33 -2.05 6.56
CA ALA A 25 6.63 -1.46 6.25
C ALA A 25 7.56 -2.46 5.54
N ILE A 26 7.49 -3.74 5.93
CA ILE A 26 8.33 -4.81 5.37
C ILE A 26 7.90 -5.18 3.94
N ALA A 27 6.61 -5.11 3.61
CA ALA A 27 6.14 -5.41 2.26
C ALA A 27 6.78 -4.54 1.17
N PRO A 28 6.75 -3.19 1.25
CA PRO A 28 7.45 -2.36 0.28
C PRO A 28 8.98 -2.54 0.32
N GLU A 29 9.56 -2.72 1.51
CA GLU A 29 10.99 -3.00 1.66
C GLU A 29 11.39 -4.28 0.90
N SER A 30 10.67 -5.37 1.11
CA SER A 30 10.89 -6.64 0.42
C SER A 30 10.69 -6.49 -1.09
N ALA A 31 9.69 -5.71 -1.52
CA ALA A 31 9.43 -5.52 -2.95
C ALA A 31 10.56 -4.76 -3.66
N ALA A 32 11.25 -3.87 -2.95
CA ALA A 32 12.40 -3.16 -3.49
C ALA A 32 13.53 -4.12 -3.90
N GLU A 33 13.70 -5.24 -3.20
CA GLU A 33 14.72 -6.26 -3.53
C GLU A 33 14.38 -7.05 -4.80
N PHE A 34 13.08 -7.26 -5.07
CA PHE A 34 12.60 -8.07 -6.20
C PHE A 34 12.17 -7.24 -7.41
N GLY A 35 12.19 -5.90 -7.31
CA GLY A 35 11.92 -4.97 -8.38
C GLY A 35 10.62 -5.30 -9.15
N ASN A 36 10.76 -5.52 -10.46
CA ASN A 36 9.63 -5.77 -11.37
C ASN A 36 8.96 -7.14 -11.19
N GLU A 37 9.50 -8.02 -10.35
CA GLU A 37 8.89 -9.34 -10.09
C GLU A 37 7.61 -9.20 -9.26
N ILE A 38 7.53 -8.17 -8.41
CA ILE A 38 6.33 -7.83 -7.64
C ILE A 38 5.44 -6.91 -8.46
N LYS A 39 4.18 -7.30 -8.62
CA LYS A 39 3.22 -6.64 -9.51
C LYS A 39 2.29 -5.67 -8.79
N ALA A 40 2.15 -5.80 -7.48
CA ALA A 40 1.36 -4.89 -6.65
C ALA A 40 1.75 -5.00 -5.18
N ILE A 41 1.56 -3.92 -4.43
CA ILE A 41 1.77 -3.85 -2.99
C ILE A 41 0.54 -3.20 -2.35
N VAL A 42 0.03 -3.82 -1.28
CA VAL A 42 -0.98 -3.23 -0.39
C VAL A 42 -0.40 -3.20 1.01
N SER A 43 -0.25 -2.01 1.57
CA SER A 43 0.30 -1.76 2.90
C SER A 43 -0.80 -1.18 3.79
N ARG A 44 -1.22 -1.90 4.82
CA ARG A 44 -2.37 -1.55 5.68
C ARG A 44 -1.95 -1.23 7.11
N GLY A 45 -2.18 0.02 7.52
CA GLY A 45 -2.17 0.47 8.90
C GLY A 45 -0.79 0.41 9.55
N GLY A 46 0.27 0.72 8.81
CA GLY A 46 1.63 0.76 9.38
C GLY A 46 2.43 1.98 8.96
N ARG A 47 3.75 1.84 9.12
CA ARG A 47 4.74 2.92 9.08
C ARG A 47 5.78 2.68 7.97
N PRO A 48 5.36 2.71 6.69
CA PRO A 48 6.29 2.50 5.56
C PRO A 48 7.38 3.58 5.50
N ASP A 49 7.14 4.75 6.09
CA ASP A 49 8.15 5.80 6.26
C ASP A 49 9.41 5.34 7.02
N LEU A 50 9.34 4.28 7.82
CA LEU A 50 10.50 3.73 8.52
C LEU A 50 11.48 3.00 7.60
N THR A 51 11.08 2.69 6.37
CA THR A 51 11.90 2.00 5.37
C THR A 51 12.16 2.87 4.13
N GLU A 52 12.37 4.17 4.36
CA GLU A 52 12.51 5.21 3.32
C GLU A 52 13.56 4.87 2.23
N ASP A 53 14.72 4.35 2.63
CA ASP A 53 15.79 3.95 1.71
C ASP A 53 15.37 2.85 0.73
N ALA A 54 14.47 1.96 1.15
CA ALA A 54 13.92 0.91 0.31
C ALA A 54 12.74 1.43 -0.51
N LEU A 55 11.89 2.29 0.05
CA LEU A 55 10.75 2.89 -0.66
C LEU A 55 11.16 3.61 -1.95
N GLY A 56 12.29 4.31 -1.94
CA GLY A 56 12.81 5.01 -3.13
C GLY A 56 13.21 4.10 -4.30
N LYS A 57 13.28 2.79 -4.05
CA LYS A 57 13.61 1.73 -5.03
C LYS A 57 12.38 0.93 -5.46
N VAL A 58 11.21 1.16 -4.83
CA VAL A 58 9.97 0.45 -5.17
C VAL A 58 9.45 0.91 -6.53
N VAL A 59 9.35 -0.05 -7.46
CA VAL A 59 8.79 0.15 -8.81
C VAL A 59 7.37 -0.40 -8.95
N ALA A 60 6.97 -1.31 -8.05
CA ALA A 60 5.66 -1.93 -8.09
C ALA A 60 4.55 -0.93 -7.70
N PRO A 61 3.38 -0.98 -8.36
CA PRO A 61 2.20 -0.22 -7.95
C PRO A 61 1.87 -0.42 -6.48
N THR A 62 1.82 0.66 -5.71
CA THR A 62 1.71 0.61 -4.24
C THR A 62 0.48 1.36 -3.73
N LEU A 63 -0.34 0.68 -2.92
CA LEU A 63 -1.47 1.26 -2.21
C LEU A 63 -1.22 1.23 -0.70
N LEU A 64 -1.18 2.41 -0.08
CA LEU A 64 -1.14 2.57 1.38
C LEU A 64 -2.57 2.74 1.90
N ILE A 65 -2.94 2.02 2.95
CA ILE A 65 -4.26 2.08 3.58
C ILE A 65 -4.08 2.43 5.04
N VAL A 66 -4.65 3.54 5.49
CA VAL A 66 -4.54 4.02 6.88
C VAL A 66 -5.89 4.25 7.51
N ARG A 67 -5.94 4.35 8.83
CA ARG A 67 -7.15 4.74 9.56
C ARG A 67 -7.32 6.25 9.48
N GLY A 68 -8.51 6.73 9.16
CA GLY A 68 -8.78 8.13 8.83
C GLY A 68 -8.84 9.10 10.03
N ARG A 69 -8.86 8.58 11.26
CA ARG A 69 -8.79 9.37 12.50
C ARG A 69 -7.36 9.47 13.08
N ASP A 70 -6.36 8.96 12.37
CA ASP A 70 -4.97 8.97 12.81
C ASP A 70 -4.15 9.91 11.92
N ASP A 71 -4.23 11.21 12.23
CA ASP A 71 -3.58 12.28 11.45
C ASP A 71 -2.07 12.10 11.37
N VAL A 72 -1.47 11.56 12.43
CA VAL A 72 -0.04 11.27 12.50
C VAL A 72 0.32 10.19 11.48
N VAL A 73 -0.39 9.06 11.50
CA VAL A 73 -0.15 7.96 10.56
C VAL A 73 -0.46 8.38 9.11
N ILE A 74 -1.48 9.20 8.89
CA ILE A 74 -1.78 9.79 7.57
C ILE A 74 -0.60 10.62 7.07
N SER A 75 -0.08 11.54 7.90
CA SER A 75 1.04 12.42 7.54
C SER A 75 2.28 11.61 7.18
N LEU A 76 2.58 10.57 7.95
CA LEU A 76 3.74 9.70 7.74
C LEU A 76 3.59 8.85 6.47
N ASN A 77 2.39 8.34 6.18
CA ASN A 77 2.14 7.62 4.93
C ASN A 77 2.20 8.54 3.70
N LYS A 78 1.87 9.83 3.84
CA LYS A 78 2.09 10.82 2.76
C LYS A 78 3.57 11.04 2.49
N LYS A 79 4.41 11.17 3.53
CA LYS A 79 5.87 11.23 3.36
C LYS A 79 6.40 10.00 2.63
N ALA A 80 5.92 8.82 3.01
CA ALA A 80 6.26 7.58 2.30
C ALA A 80 5.86 7.61 0.82
N LEU A 81 4.67 8.15 0.49
CA LEU A 81 4.26 8.32 -0.90
C LEU A 81 5.23 9.20 -1.69
N ASP A 82 5.68 10.33 -1.13
CA ASP A 82 6.56 11.27 -1.83
C ASP A 82 7.85 10.60 -2.32
N VAL A 83 8.34 9.60 -1.58
CA VAL A 83 9.57 8.86 -1.88
C VAL A 83 9.34 7.73 -2.90
N ILE A 84 8.15 7.14 -2.96
CA ILE A 84 7.84 6.10 -3.95
C ILE A 84 7.81 6.71 -5.35
N LYS A 85 8.63 6.16 -6.25
CA LYS A 85 8.75 6.63 -7.65
C LYS A 85 7.73 6.00 -8.59
N GLY A 86 7.25 4.80 -8.29
CA GLY A 86 6.26 4.07 -9.09
C GLY A 86 4.83 4.59 -8.93
N LEU A 87 3.88 3.91 -9.59
CA LEU A 87 2.45 4.18 -9.42
C LEU A 87 2.06 4.03 -7.94
N LYS A 88 1.47 5.06 -7.36
CA LYS A 88 1.27 5.15 -5.92
C LYS A 88 -0.06 5.79 -5.55
N GLY A 89 -0.61 5.39 -4.41
CA GLY A 89 -1.78 6.02 -3.83
C GLY A 89 -1.93 5.69 -2.34
N CYS A 90 -2.62 6.54 -1.59
CA CYS A 90 -2.98 6.29 -0.21
C CYS A 90 -4.49 6.47 -0.01
N ARG A 91 -5.11 5.59 0.77
CA ARG A 91 -6.52 5.66 1.15
C ARG A 91 -6.64 5.66 2.67
N SER A 92 -7.45 6.56 3.22
CA SER A 92 -7.79 6.54 4.64
C SER A 92 -9.23 6.12 4.87
N TRP A 93 -9.48 5.28 5.87
CA TRP A 93 -10.80 4.74 6.20
C TRP A 93 -11.28 5.13 7.60
N ASN A 94 -12.50 5.65 7.70
CA ASN A 94 -13.14 6.05 8.95
C ASN A 94 -14.26 5.08 9.36
N GLU A 95 -14.19 4.59 10.59
CA GLU A 95 -15.20 3.69 11.17
C GLU A 95 -16.30 4.52 11.86
N GLY A 96 -17.54 4.41 11.37
CA GLY A 96 -18.72 5.11 11.90
C GLY A 96 -19.07 6.39 11.14
N MET A 97 -20.32 6.42 10.65
CA MET A 97 -20.98 7.37 9.73
C MET A 97 -20.49 7.26 8.27
N HIS A 98 -21.16 6.37 7.52
CA HIS A 98 -21.05 6.17 6.08
C HIS A 98 -19.61 5.94 5.55
N HIS A 99 -19.00 4.77 5.79
CA HIS A 99 -17.80 4.20 5.12
C HIS A 99 -17.01 5.14 4.19
N THR A 100 -16.49 6.25 4.72
CA THR A 100 -15.90 7.29 3.88
C THR A 100 -14.44 6.96 3.66
N VAL A 101 -14.02 6.96 2.38
CA VAL A 101 -12.64 6.72 1.97
C VAL A 101 -12.07 8.02 1.41
N THR A 102 -11.03 8.55 2.03
CA THR A 102 -10.30 9.69 1.45
C THR A 102 -9.11 9.18 0.65
N CYS A 103 -8.96 9.67 -0.59
CA CYS A 103 -7.86 9.27 -1.46
C CYS A 103 -6.80 10.37 -1.58
N TYR A 104 -5.54 9.96 -1.57
CA TYR A 104 -4.37 10.81 -1.78
C TYR A 104 -3.56 10.26 -2.94
N ALA A 105 -3.33 11.10 -3.95
CA ALA A 105 -2.39 10.81 -5.02
C ALA A 105 -0.96 11.11 -4.54
N GLY A 106 0.03 10.53 -5.23
CA GLY A 106 1.46 10.77 -4.99
C GLY A 106 1.94 12.21 -5.22
N ASP A 107 1.02 13.12 -5.55
CA ASP A 107 1.24 14.51 -5.90
C ASP A 107 0.75 15.46 -4.77
N GLY A 108 0.35 14.90 -3.62
CA GLY A 108 -0.15 15.65 -2.47
C GLY A 108 -1.59 16.18 -2.59
N ILE A 109 -2.24 16.00 -3.75
CA ILE A 109 -3.61 16.46 -4.00
C ILE A 109 -4.61 15.54 -3.31
N LYS A 110 -5.47 16.12 -2.45
CA LYS A 110 -6.69 15.46 -1.95
C LYS A 110 -7.66 15.28 -3.11
N LYS A 111 -7.98 14.04 -3.47
CA LYS A 111 -9.20 13.73 -4.21
C LYS A 111 -10.17 13.10 -3.23
N GLU A 112 -11.15 13.87 -2.81
CA GLU A 112 -12.23 13.40 -1.96
C GLU A 112 -13.27 12.73 -2.88
N GLU A 113 -13.22 11.39 -2.98
CA GLU A 113 -14.24 10.61 -3.67
C GLU A 113 -15.08 9.87 -2.62
N SER A 114 -16.30 10.35 -2.39
CA SER A 114 -17.28 9.60 -1.62
C SER A 114 -17.77 8.40 -2.44
N LEU A 115 -17.19 7.22 -2.23
CA LEU A 115 -17.73 5.99 -2.80
C LEU A 115 -18.98 5.59 -2.00
N SER A 116 -20.13 6.11 -2.39
CA SER A 116 -21.44 5.64 -1.92
C SER A 116 -21.84 4.40 -2.72
N GLY A 117 -21.23 3.25 -2.43
CA GLY A 117 -21.68 1.99 -3.03
C GLY A 117 -20.55 1.01 -3.31
N SER A 118 -20.89 -0.25 -3.01
CA SER A 118 -20.10 -1.48 -3.10
C SER A 118 -18.78 -1.49 -2.33
N ALA A 119 -18.80 -2.25 -1.24
CA ALA A 119 -17.63 -2.74 -0.55
C ALA A 119 -16.58 -3.22 -1.56
N LEU A 120 -15.45 -2.50 -1.65
CA LEU A 120 -14.18 -3.17 -1.89
C LEU A 120 -13.93 -4.04 -0.67
N VAL A 121 -14.49 -5.24 -0.73
CA VAL A 121 -14.15 -6.34 0.14
C VAL A 121 -12.66 -6.61 -0.12
N PHE A 122 -11.80 -6.00 0.69
CA PHE A 122 -10.47 -6.55 0.93
C PHE A 122 -10.69 -7.79 1.79
N LEU A 123 -11.07 -8.90 1.14
CA LEU A 123 -10.99 -10.23 1.75
C LEU A 123 -9.50 -10.48 2.01
N LEU A 124 -9.14 -10.41 3.29
CA LEU A 124 -8.21 -11.38 3.87
C LEU A 124 -9.05 -12.56 4.33
#